data_AF-A0A8S3X009-F1
#
_entry.id   AF-A0A8S3X009-F1
#
_cell.length_a   1.000
_cell.length_b   1.000
_cell.length_c   1.000
_cell.angle_alpha   90.00
_cell.angle_beta   90.00
_cell.angle_gamma   90.00
#
_symmetry.space_group_name_H-M   'P 1'
#
loop_
_entity.id
_entity.type
_entity.pdbx_description
1 polymer ?
#
loop_
_entity_poly.entity_id
_entity_poly.type
_entity_poly.pdbx_seq_one_letter_code
_entity_poly.pdbx_strand_id
1 'polypeptide(L)'
;MKTVGGQKQLTEIEEENLVNVLVAVSDYGSPMTKLDLKMLVFNYLEKNSGSHIFNGKMPGNTWVEKFLNRHSSKLSVRTTQNIKKIRAEKDLLEMQNFFDNLQATLKDIPPSNILNYDETNLSDNLSNLKCIFRRGIKYPERILNSSKSCVSIMFTVSAAGDCLPTYVVYKATNIYSEWVDGGPGGTRYNCTKSGWFDSACFEDYFRTIILKWAKNLSGPKVIIGDNLSSHLNIEVVELCQKYDIRFVFLPPNSTHLTQPLDVAFFAPLKREWWKVLTNYKIQNPEQSTINKKHFPKLLNELLKNINLRESNNIKSGFRAAGIWPVNARNVLKRIPEYFDEEVYRIDSALLDYLQKRKVF
;
A
#
# COMPACT_ATOMS: atom_id res chain seq x y z
N MET A 1 -31.21 30.99 -9.74
CA MET A 1 -29.97 30.36 -9.22
C MET A 1 -29.40 29.43 -10.28
N LYS A 2 -28.18 29.68 -10.78
CA LYS A 2 -27.50 28.73 -11.68
C LYS A 2 -27.22 27.44 -10.89
N THR A 3 -27.73 26.31 -11.37
CA THR A 3 -27.54 24.99 -10.76
C THR A 3 -26.08 24.58 -10.84
N VAL A 4 -25.35 24.76 -9.74
CA VAL A 4 -23.97 24.27 -9.58
C VAL A 4 -24.01 22.75 -9.67
N GLY A 5 -23.35 22.17 -10.69
CA GLY A 5 -23.29 20.71 -10.91
C GLY A 5 -24.13 20.17 -12.07
N GLY A 6 -24.84 21.03 -12.81
CA GLY A 6 -25.63 20.63 -13.97
C GLY A 6 -24.86 20.55 -15.30
N GLN A 7 -23.72 21.22 -15.40
CA GLN A 7 -22.93 21.40 -16.62
C GLN A 7 -21.78 20.38 -16.72
N LYS A 8 -21.47 19.98 -17.94
CA LYS A 8 -20.34 19.10 -18.27
C LYS A 8 -19.04 19.92 -18.16
N GLN A 9 -18.13 19.50 -17.28
CA GLN A 9 -16.83 20.14 -17.06
C GLN A 9 -15.71 19.45 -17.85
N LEU A 10 -15.79 18.13 -17.99
CA LEU A 10 -14.84 17.31 -18.73
C LEU A 10 -15.24 17.27 -20.21
N THR A 11 -14.26 17.26 -21.10
CA THR A 11 -14.47 16.99 -22.53
C THR A 11 -14.94 15.55 -22.75
N GLU A 12 -15.39 15.23 -23.96
CA GLU A 12 -15.79 13.85 -24.30
C GLU A 12 -14.65 12.84 -24.14
N ILE A 13 -13.44 13.20 -24.55
CA ILE A 13 -12.26 12.35 -24.44
C ILE A 13 -11.89 12.09 -22.97
N GLU A 14 -11.94 13.13 -22.14
CA GLU A 14 -11.64 13.01 -20.70
C GLU A 14 -12.67 12.17 -19.96
N GLU A 15 -13.96 12.30 -20.30
CA GLU A 15 -14.99 11.42 -19.74
C GLU A 15 -14.80 9.97 -20.16
N GLU A 16 -14.49 9.72 -21.45
CA GLU A 16 -14.26 8.37 -21.96
C GLU A 16 -13.06 7.69 -21.27
N ASN A 17 -11.96 8.43 -21.06
CA ASN A 17 -10.81 7.95 -20.31
C ASN A 17 -11.18 7.59 -18.87
N LEU A 18 -11.97 8.44 -18.21
CA LEU A 18 -12.45 8.19 -16.85
C LEU A 18 -13.36 6.96 -16.77
N VAL A 19 -14.23 6.74 -17.76
CA VAL A 19 -15.06 5.54 -17.85
C VAL A 19 -14.19 4.28 -18.00
N ASN A 20 -13.18 4.32 -18.85
CA ASN A 20 -12.25 3.19 -19.04
C ASN A 20 -11.50 2.84 -17.75
N VAL A 21 -11.12 3.85 -16.95
CA VAL A 21 -10.55 3.62 -15.61
C VAL A 21 -11.56 2.91 -14.71
N LEU A 22 -12.79 3.39 -14.63
CA LEU A 22 -13.84 2.83 -13.77
C LEU A 22 -14.22 1.39 -14.15
N VAL A 23 -14.24 1.07 -15.46
CA VAL A 23 -14.47 -0.29 -15.94
C VAL A 23 -13.30 -1.19 -15.58
N ALA A 24 -12.07 -0.77 -15.91
CA ALA A 24 -10.88 -1.56 -15.63
C ALA A 24 -10.79 -1.93 -14.14
N VAL A 25 -10.92 -0.96 -13.24
CA VAL A 25 -10.82 -1.21 -11.80
C VAL A 25 -11.96 -2.08 -11.25
N SER A 26 -13.15 -2.00 -11.86
CA SER A 26 -14.26 -2.90 -11.55
C SER A 26 -13.99 -4.33 -12.01
N ASP A 27 -13.46 -4.52 -13.23
CA ASP A 27 -13.11 -5.84 -13.78
C ASP A 27 -11.98 -6.51 -12.98
N TYR A 28 -11.07 -5.70 -12.42
CA TYR A 28 -10.03 -6.16 -11.49
C TYR A 28 -10.53 -6.37 -10.04
N GLY A 29 -11.85 -6.38 -9.81
CA GLY A 29 -12.47 -6.73 -8.53
C GLY A 29 -12.38 -5.63 -7.46
N SER A 30 -12.05 -4.39 -7.83
CA SER A 30 -11.94 -3.24 -6.92
C SER A 30 -12.79 -2.06 -7.42
N PRO A 31 -14.12 -2.20 -7.44
CA PRO A 31 -15.01 -1.17 -7.96
C PRO A 31 -14.91 0.13 -7.13
N MET A 32 -14.75 1.26 -7.81
CA MET A 32 -14.69 2.58 -7.20
C MET A 32 -16.06 3.06 -6.71
N THR A 33 -16.08 3.75 -5.57
CA THR A 33 -17.29 4.37 -5.04
C THR A 33 -17.59 5.71 -5.71
N LYS A 34 -18.80 6.25 -5.47
CA LYS A 34 -19.13 7.64 -5.86
C LYS A 34 -18.20 8.67 -5.24
N LEU A 35 -17.61 8.40 -4.08
CA LEU A 35 -16.65 9.30 -3.45
C LEU A 35 -15.31 9.26 -4.17
N ASP A 36 -14.82 8.07 -4.51
CA ASP A 36 -13.58 7.89 -5.27
C ASP A 36 -13.67 8.58 -6.63
N LEU A 37 -14.81 8.46 -7.33
CA LEU A 37 -15.06 9.17 -8.59
C LEU A 37 -14.97 10.69 -8.43
N LYS A 38 -15.51 11.26 -7.34
CA LYS A 38 -15.40 12.70 -7.08
C LYS A 38 -13.97 13.12 -6.82
N MET A 39 -13.23 12.34 -6.03
CA MET A 39 -11.84 12.62 -5.71
C MET A 39 -10.96 12.56 -6.96
N LEU A 40 -11.17 11.53 -7.80
CA LEU A 40 -10.45 11.34 -9.05
C LEU A 40 -10.66 12.53 -10.01
N VAL A 41 -11.91 12.96 -10.19
CA VAL A 41 -12.25 14.11 -11.04
C VAL A 41 -11.74 15.43 -10.45
N PHE A 42 -11.83 15.60 -9.14
CA PHE A 42 -11.32 16.79 -8.47
C PHE A 42 -9.81 16.93 -8.65
N ASN A 43 -9.04 15.87 -8.34
CA ASN A 43 -7.59 15.86 -8.48
C ASN A 43 -7.16 16.08 -9.93
N TYR A 44 -7.88 15.50 -10.89
CA TYR A 44 -7.63 15.71 -12.31
C TYR A 44 -7.81 17.19 -12.71
N LEU A 45 -8.91 17.83 -12.27
CA LEU A 45 -9.20 19.22 -12.61
C LEU A 45 -8.24 20.19 -11.92
N GLU A 46 -7.90 20.00 -10.66
CA GLU A 46 -6.92 20.83 -9.95
C GLU A 46 -5.55 20.82 -10.65
N LYS A 47 -5.18 19.67 -11.23
CA LYS A 47 -3.89 19.49 -11.90
C LYS A 47 -3.87 20.05 -13.32
N ASN A 48 -4.97 19.87 -14.07
CA ASN A 48 -5.01 20.13 -15.51
C ASN A 48 -5.86 21.36 -15.89
N SER A 49 -6.57 21.99 -14.94
CA SER A 49 -7.46 23.12 -15.18
C SER A 49 -7.40 24.13 -14.03
N GLY A 50 -6.66 25.23 -14.20
CA GLY A 50 -6.49 26.26 -13.17
C GLY A 50 -7.80 26.94 -12.70
N SER A 51 -8.88 26.85 -13.48
CA SER A 51 -10.23 27.26 -13.07
C SER A 51 -11.24 26.25 -13.60
N HIS A 52 -12.01 25.62 -12.71
CA HIS A 52 -13.08 24.68 -13.05
C HIS A 52 -14.38 25.05 -12.34
N ILE A 53 -15.53 24.62 -12.87
CA ILE A 53 -16.88 25.01 -12.38
C ILE A 53 -17.17 24.66 -10.91
N PHE A 54 -16.31 23.87 -10.28
CA PHE A 54 -16.44 23.50 -8.87
C PHE A 54 -15.69 24.45 -7.93
N ASN A 55 -15.04 25.51 -8.43
CA ASN A 55 -14.37 26.55 -7.65
C ASN A 55 -13.43 26.01 -6.57
N GLY A 56 -12.54 25.06 -6.92
CA GLY A 56 -11.61 24.43 -5.97
C GLY A 56 -12.26 23.48 -4.97
N LYS A 57 -13.49 23.01 -5.23
CA LYS A 57 -14.20 22.02 -4.42
C LYS A 57 -14.45 20.74 -5.20
N MET A 58 -14.68 19.64 -4.50
CA MET A 58 -15.06 18.37 -5.11
C MET A 58 -16.39 18.46 -5.88
N PRO A 59 -16.56 17.68 -6.96
CA PRO A 59 -17.82 17.55 -7.67
C PRO A 59 -18.98 17.14 -6.73
N GLY A 60 -20.14 17.79 -6.93
CA GLY A 60 -21.36 17.48 -6.17
C GLY A 60 -22.00 16.15 -6.57
N ASN A 61 -22.92 15.65 -5.75
CA ASN A 61 -23.69 14.43 -6.04
C ASN A 61 -24.43 14.51 -7.38
N THR A 62 -25.01 15.66 -7.69
CA THR A 62 -25.73 15.90 -8.94
C THR A 62 -24.84 15.75 -10.17
N TRP A 63 -23.57 16.14 -10.09
CA TRP A 63 -22.64 15.96 -11.19
C TRP A 63 -22.35 14.48 -11.43
N VAL A 64 -22.11 13.73 -10.35
CA VAL A 64 -21.88 12.28 -10.39
C VAL A 64 -23.06 11.54 -11.00
N GLU A 65 -24.29 11.86 -10.59
CA GLU A 65 -25.51 11.28 -11.16
C GLU A 65 -25.62 11.54 -12.66
N LYS A 66 -25.37 12.78 -13.10
CA LYS A 66 -25.40 13.12 -14.53
C LYS A 66 -24.29 12.40 -15.31
N PHE A 67 -23.09 12.28 -14.77
CA PHE A 67 -22.00 11.51 -15.38
C PHE A 67 -22.38 10.04 -15.57
N LEU A 68 -22.90 9.41 -14.52
CA LEU A 68 -23.34 8.01 -14.56
C LEU A 68 -24.49 7.78 -15.54
N ASN A 69 -25.43 8.73 -15.63
CA ASN A 69 -26.53 8.63 -16.59
C ASN A 69 -26.04 8.71 -18.04
N ARG A 70 -25.07 9.59 -18.35
CA ARG A 70 -24.45 9.69 -19.68
C ARG A 70 -23.77 8.40 -20.10
N HIS A 71 -23.16 7.70 -19.14
CA HIS A 71 -22.35 6.50 -19.37
C HIS A 71 -23.03 5.21 -18.89
N SER A 72 -24.36 5.22 -18.83
CA SER A 72 -25.18 4.12 -18.28
C SER A 72 -25.13 2.82 -19.08
N SER A 73 -24.67 2.87 -20.34
CA SER A 73 -24.39 1.69 -21.16
C SER A 73 -23.14 0.92 -20.72
N LYS A 74 -22.21 1.57 -20.00
CA LYS A 74 -20.93 0.99 -19.54
C LYS A 74 -20.83 0.91 -18.02
N LEU A 75 -21.50 1.80 -17.29
CA LEU A 75 -21.40 1.92 -15.84
C LEU A 75 -22.76 1.75 -15.18
N SER A 76 -22.81 1.02 -14.08
CA SER A 76 -24.01 0.92 -13.26
C SER A 76 -23.69 1.06 -11.77
N VAL A 77 -24.53 1.80 -11.05
CA VAL A 77 -24.44 1.86 -9.59
C VAL A 77 -25.24 0.70 -9.02
N ARG A 78 -24.59 -0.11 -8.21
CA ARG A 78 -25.21 -1.19 -7.45
C ARG A 78 -24.86 -1.02 -5.97
N THR A 79 -25.84 -1.25 -5.11
CA THR A 79 -25.61 -1.26 -3.67
C THR A 79 -24.77 -2.48 -3.33
N THR A 80 -23.56 -2.27 -2.82
CA THR A 80 -22.79 -3.33 -2.19
C THR A 80 -23.48 -3.69 -0.88
N GLN A 81 -23.72 -4.97 -0.63
CA GLN A 81 -24.43 -5.40 0.58
C GLN A 81 -23.55 -5.15 1.82
N ASN A 82 -23.99 -4.25 2.72
CA ASN A 82 -23.42 -4.08 4.05
C ASN A 82 -24.12 -5.02 5.02
N ILE A 83 -23.45 -6.09 5.45
CA ILE A 83 -24.02 -7.09 6.34
C ILE A 83 -23.19 -7.18 7.62
N LYS A 84 -23.79 -6.75 8.74
CA LYS A 84 -23.30 -7.08 10.07
C LYS A 84 -23.83 -8.48 10.42
N LYS A 85 -22.94 -9.35 10.92
CA LYS A 85 -23.10 -10.77 11.31
C LYS A 85 -22.83 -11.88 10.28
N ILE A 86 -22.76 -11.60 8.96
CA ILE A 86 -22.22 -12.52 7.91
C ILE A 86 -20.80 -12.09 7.50
N ARG A 87 -20.02 -11.54 8.44
CA ARG A 87 -18.72 -10.92 8.11
C ARG A 87 -17.65 -11.98 7.87
N ALA A 88 -17.62 -13.00 8.72
CA ALA A 88 -16.73 -14.16 8.67
C ALA A 88 -16.74 -14.91 7.32
N GLU A 89 -17.92 -15.39 6.92
CA GLU A 89 -18.10 -16.20 5.72
C GLU A 89 -17.90 -15.38 4.45
N LYS A 90 -18.29 -14.10 4.48
CA LYS A 90 -18.05 -13.16 3.38
C LYS A 90 -16.58 -12.81 3.24
N ASP A 91 -15.86 -12.60 4.34
CA ASP A 91 -14.41 -12.36 4.32
C ASP A 91 -13.68 -13.60 3.75
N LEU A 92 -14.07 -14.82 4.11
CA LEU A 92 -13.50 -16.04 3.54
C LEU A 92 -13.76 -16.17 2.03
N LEU A 93 -15.00 -15.94 1.57
CA LEU A 93 -15.35 -16.02 0.15
C LEU A 93 -14.70 -14.89 -0.67
N GLU A 94 -14.66 -13.66 -0.14
CA GLU A 94 -13.98 -12.53 -0.79
C GLU A 94 -12.48 -12.78 -0.91
N MET A 95 -11.86 -13.32 0.14
CA MET A 95 -10.45 -13.71 0.13
C MET A 95 -10.20 -14.86 -0.87
N GLN A 96 -11.09 -15.86 -0.93
CA GLN A 96 -10.98 -16.94 -1.91
C GLN A 96 -11.08 -16.41 -3.34
N ASN A 97 -12.11 -15.60 -3.63
CA ASN A 97 -12.29 -14.97 -4.94
C ASN A 97 -11.08 -14.09 -5.32
N PHE A 98 -10.51 -13.37 -4.36
CA PHE A 98 -9.29 -12.61 -4.57
C PHE A 98 -8.14 -13.52 -5.02
N PHE A 99 -7.89 -14.63 -4.31
CA PHE A 99 -6.81 -15.54 -4.67
C PHE A 99 -7.06 -16.28 -5.99
N ASP A 100 -8.31 -16.61 -6.32
CA ASP A 100 -8.67 -17.22 -7.60
C ASP A 100 -8.39 -16.24 -8.76
N ASN A 101 -8.79 -14.97 -8.61
CA ASN A 101 -8.48 -13.91 -9.58
C ASN A 101 -6.98 -13.60 -9.65
N LEU A 102 -6.29 -13.63 -8.51
CA LEU A 102 -4.83 -13.44 -8.44
C LEU A 102 -4.11 -14.56 -9.19
N GLN A 103 -4.53 -15.82 -8.99
CA GLN A 103 -3.98 -16.98 -9.68
C GLN A 103 -4.13 -16.87 -11.19
N ALA A 104 -5.30 -16.43 -11.67
CA ALA A 104 -5.53 -16.20 -13.09
C ALA A 104 -4.70 -15.01 -13.62
N THR A 105 -4.61 -13.93 -12.85
CA THR A 105 -3.87 -12.72 -13.22
C THR A 105 -2.38 -12.97 -13.35
N LEU A 106 -1.80 -13.70 -12.39
CA LEU A 106 -0.37 -14.03 -12.30
C LEU A 106 0.05 -15.23 -13.14
N LYS A 107 -0.88 -15.86 -13.86
CA LYS A 107 -0.58 -16.96 -14.77
C LYS A 107 0.47 -16.51 -15.79
N ASP A 108 1.54 -17.30 -15.91
CA ASP A 108 2.67 -17.08 -16.82
C ASP A 108 3.45 -15.77 -16.58
N ILE A 109 3.26 -15.09 -15.45
CA ILE A 109 4.07 -13.93 -15.06
C ILE A 109 5.30 -14.39 -14.26
N PRO A 110 6.53 -14.03 -14.67
CA PRO A 110 7.72 -14.37 -13.90
C PRO A 110 7.78 -13.56 -12.58
N PRO A 111 8.38 -14.10 -11.51
CA PRO A 111 8.43 -13.43 -10.21
C PRO A 111 9.14 -12.06 -10.22
N SER A 112 10.04 -11.82 -11.16
CA SER A 112 10.68 -10.52 -11.38
C SER A 112 9.71 -9.44 -11.87
N ASN A 113 8.61 -9.85 -12.50
CA ASN A 113 7.57 -9.00 -13.08
C ASN A 113 6.37 -8.78 -12.12
N ILE A 114 6.47 -9.28 -10.88
CA ILE A 114 5.44 -9.13 -9.85
C ILE A 114 6.03 -8.25 -8.76
N LEU A 115 5.49 -7.04 -8.61
CA LEU A 115 5.87 -6.13 -7.55
C LEU A 115 4.80 -6.05 -6.48
N ASN A 116 5.25 -5.83 -5.26
CA ASN A 116 4.45 -5.33 -4.18
C ASN A 116 5.05 -3.99 -3.69
N TYR A 117 4.20 -3.01 -3.43
CA TYR A 117 4.61 -1.74 -2.84
C TYR A 117 3.74 -1.42 -1.62
N ASP A 118 4.32 -0.65 -0.71
CA ASP A 118 3.63 -0.17 0.48
C ASP A 118 4.39 1.01 1.13
N GLU A 119 3.68 1.80 1.91
CA GLU A 119 4.16 2.97 2.63
C GLU A 119 4.50 2.64 4.08
N THR A 120 5.59 3.21 4.59
CA THR A 120 5.95 3.12 6.00
C THR A 120 6.57 4.40 6.49
N ASN A 121 6.52 4.63 7.80
CA ASN A 121 7.09 5.81 8.44
C ASN A 121 8.27 5.42 9.32
N LEU A 122 9.40 6.10 9.11
CA LEU A 122 10.54 6.05 10.03
C LEU A 122 10.41 7.21 11.02
N SER A 123 9.99 6.88 12.25
CA SER A 123 9.80 7.85 13.31
C SER A 123 11.10 8.24 13.99
N ASP A 124 11.16 9.47 14.45
CA ASP A 124 12.24 10.04 15.28
C ASP A 124 12.00 9.80 16.79
N ASN A 125 11.14 8.84 17.13
CA ASN A 125 10.75 8.59 18.51
C ASN A 125 11.16 7.18 18.95
N LEU A 126 11.86 7.12 20.10
CA LEU A 126 12.30 5.90 20.77
C LEU A 126 11.34 5.46 21.90
N SER A 127 10.08 5.92 21.87
CA SER A 127 9.12 5.82 22.99
C SER A 127 8.78 4.39 23.44
N ASN A 128 9.04 3.35 22.64
CA ASN A 128 8.68 1.97 22.96
C ASN A 128 9.84 1.16 23.59
N LEU A 129 10.90 1.81 24.07
CA LEU A 129 12.00 1.13 24.75
C LEU A 129 11.61 0.74 26.18
N LYS A 130 11.78 -0.55 26.51
CA LYS A 130 11.73 -1.02 27.91
C LYS A 130 12.91 -0.40 28.66
N CYS A 131 12.62 0.35 29.72
CA CYS A 131 13.63 1.01 30.54
C CYS A 131 13.71 0.36 31.93
N ILE A 132 14.86 0.43 32.56
CA ILE A 132 15.07 -0.08 33.92
C ILE A 132 14.62 1.00 34.90
N PHE A 133 13.72 0.62 35.81
CA PHE A 133 13.28 1.48 36.90
C PHE A 133 13.44 0.78 38.24
N ARG A 134 13.48 1.56 39.33
CA ARG A 134 13.40 1.00 40.68
C ARG A 134 12.11 0.19 40.86
N ARG A 135 12.19 -0.95 41.54
CA ARG A 135 11.03 -1.80 41.86
C ARG A 135 10.02 -0.99 42.69
N GLY A 136 8.73 -1.09 42.36
CA GLY A 136 7.65 -0.39 43.05
C GLY A 136 7.41 1.06 42.60
N ILE A 137 8.03 1.53 41.51
CA ILE A 137 7.70 2.84 40.94
C ILE A 137 6.26 2.84 40.40
N LYS A 138 5.46 3.83 40.80
CA LYS A 138 4.06 3.95 40.37
C LYS A 138 3.93 4.63 39.01
N TYR A 139 4.78 5.61 38.74
CA TYR A 139 4.79 6.42 37.51
C TYR A 139 6.22 6.52 36.96
N PRO A 140 6.64 5.56 36.11
CA PRO A 140 7.94 5.62 35.48
C PRO A 140 7.96 6.73 34.41
N GLU A 141 8.89 7.68 34.56
CA GLU A 141 9.08 8.78 33.60
C GLU A 141 10.48 8.72 33.01
N ARG A 142 10.58 9.02 31.72
CA ARG A 142 11.85 9.17 31.00
C ARG A 142 11.84 10.50 30.28
N ILE A 143 12.77 11.39 30.67
CA ILE A 143 12.98 12.66 29.98
C ILE A 143 13.72 12.36 28.69
N LEU A 144 13.09 12.66 27.56
CA LEU A 144 13.61 12.50 26.21
C LEU A 144 13.21 13.71 25.39
N ASN A 145 14.15 14.24 24.62
CA ASN A 145 13.81 15.10 23.49
C ASN A 145 13.14 14.22 22.42
N SER A 146 11.82 14.09 22.51
CA SER A 146 11.02 13.31 21.57
C SER A 146 10.21 14.24 20.68
N SER A 147 10.44 14.17 19.37
CA SER A 147 9.53 14.70 18.38
C SER A 147 8.62 13.58 17.87
N LYS A 148 7.43 13.96 17.39
CA LYS A 148 6.57 13.09 16.58
C LYS A 148 6.91 13.17 15.09
N SER A 149 8.07 13.72 14.73
CA SER A 149 8.47 13.78 13.32
C SER A 149 8.77 12.38 12.79
N CYS A 150 8.38 12.16 11.55
CA CYS A 150 8.73 10.96 10.81
C CYS A 150 9.01 11.35 9.36
N VAL A 151 9.71 10.46 8.67
CA VAL A 151 9.90 10.53 7.22
C VAL A 151 9.16 9.36 6.62
N SER A 152 8.33 9.65 5.61
CA SER A 152 7.51 8.66 4.93
C SER A 152 8.31 8.05 3.79
N ILE A 153 8.26 6.72 3.66
CA ILE A 153 9.02 5.96 2.68
C ILE A 153 8.11 4.95 2.01
N MET A 154 8.14 4.90 0.68
CA MET A 154 7.53 3.83 -0.10
C MET A 154 8.60 2.80 -0.43
N PHE A 155 8.34 1.56 -0.05
CA PHE A 155 9.14 0.41 -0.42
C PHE A 155 8.49 -0.31 -1.58
N THR A 156 9.31 -0.96 -2.40
CA THR A 156 8.84 -1.73 -3.55
C THR A 156 9.72 -2.93 -3.73
N VAL A 157 9.11 -4.10 -3.73
CA VAL A 157 9.82 -5.37 -3.72
C VAL A 157 9.25 -6.31 -4.78
N SER A 158 10.11 -7.09 -5.43
CA SER A 158 9.70 -8.11 -6.40
C SER A 158 9.43 -9.45 -5.71
N ALA A 159 8.57 -10.27 -6.30
CA ALA A 159 8.39 -11.65 -5.84
C ALA A 159 9.66 -12.50 -6.04
N ALA A 160 10.58 -12.06 -6.91
CA ALA A 160 11.93 -12.62 -7.04
C ALA A 160 12.87 -12.24 -5.88
N GLY A 161 12.42 -11.37 -4.98
CA GLY A 161 13.11 -10.98 -3.76
C GLY A 161 14.03 -9.78 -3.89
N ASP A 162 13.92 -9.02 -4.98
CA ASP A 162 14.66 -7.78 -5.17
C ASP A 162 13.94 -6.62 -4.49
N CYS A 163 14.69 -5.67 -3.94
CA CYS A 163 14.14 -4.39 -3.51
C CYS A 163 14.50 -3.34 -4.55
N LEU A 164 13.49 -2.68 -5.10
CA LEU A 164 13.67 -1.51 -5.96
C LEU A 164 14.15 -0.31 -5.11
N PRO A 165 14.66 0.75 -5.75
CA PRO A 165 14.99 1.98 -5.04
C PRO A 165 13.80 2.50 -4.23
N THR A 166 14.07 3.06 -3.06
CA THR A 166 13.03 3.63 -2.19
C THR A 166 12.56 4.99 -2.69
N TYR A 167 11.33 5.37 -2.34
CA TYR A 167 10.81 6.72 -2.53
C TYR A 167 10.61 7.39 -1.18
N VAL A 168 11.22 8.54 -0.95
CA VAL A 168 11.22 9.23 0.34
C VAL A 168 10.47 10.54 0.24
N VAL A 169 9.52 10.78 1.15
CA VAL A 169 8.77 12.03 1.25
C VAL A 169 9.07 12.72 2.57
N TYR A 170 9.67 13.90 2.48
CA TYR A 170 9.87 14.79 3.62
C TYR A 170 8.67 15.70 3.85
N LYS A 171 8.37 15.99 5.12
CA LYS A 171 7.50 17.12 5.47
C LYS A 171 8.23 18.45 5.25
N ALA A 172 8.02 19.08 4.09
CA ALA A 172 8.62 20.36 3.69
C ALA A 172 7.91 20.97 2.46
N THR A 173 8.25 22.21 2.12
CA THR A 173 7.80 22.87 0.87
C THR A 173 8.83 22.76 -0.26
N ASN A 174 10.11 22.61 0.07
CA ASN A 174 11.20 22.48 -0.87
C ASN A 174 12.15 21.38 -0.42
N ILE A 175 12.86 20.79 -1.38
CA ILE A 175 13.95 19.87 -1.14
C ILE A 175 15.29 20.56 -1.40
N TYR A 176 16.27 20.31 -0.52
CA TYR A 176 17.62 20.85 -0.65
C TYR A 176 18.59 19.72 -1.02
N SER A 177 19.66 20.04 -1.76
CA SER A 177 20.65 19.06 -2.23
C SER A 177 21.27 18.25 -1.08
N GLU A 178 21.48 18.87 0.07
CA GLU A 178 22.01 18.22 1.27
C GLU A 178 21.06 17.16 1.85
N TRP A 179 19.76 17.19 1.51
CA TRP A 179 18.75 16.23 2.02
C TRP A 179 18.64 14.97 1.16
N VAL A 180 19.48 14.83 0.13
CA VAL A 180 19.53 13.65 -0.73
C VAL A 180 20.93 13.02 -0.78
N ASP A 181 21.95 13.73 -0.29
CA ASP A 181 23.34 13.30 -0.36
C ASP A 181 23.66 12.14 0.60
N GLY A 182 24.39 11.15 0.09
CA GLY A 182 24.80 9.96 0.86
C GLY A 182 23.69 8.91 1.10
N GLY A 183 22.54 9.07 0.44
CA GLY A 183 21.41 8.13 0.45
C GLY A 183 21.69 6.76 -0.21
N PRO A 184 20.78 5.78 -0.06
CA PRO A 184 20.84 4.55 -0.84
C PRO A 184 20.77 4.85 -2.34
N GLY A 185 21.55 4.11 -3.13
CA GLY A 185 21.64 4.32 -4.58
C GLY A 185 20.28 4.25 -5.28
N GLY A 186 20.01 5.23 -6.15
CA GLY A 186 18.77 5.31 -6.94
C GLY A 186 17.54 5.81 -6.19
N THR A 187 17.64 6.07 -4.87
CA THR A 187 16.52 6.59 -4.07
C THR A 187 15.98 7.90 -4.64
N ARG A 188 14.66 7.98 -4.78
CA ARG A 188 13.98 9.22 -5.18
C ARG A 188 13.51 9.95 -3.92
N TYR A 189 13.88 11.21 -3.79
CA TYR A 189 13.45 12.06 -2.69
C TYR A 189 12.49 13.13 -3.20
N ASN A 190 11.44 13.38 -2.42
CA ASN A 190 10.44 14.41 -2.67
C ASN A 190 9.98 15.03 -1.33
N CYS A 191 9.09 16.01 -1.38
CA CYS A 191 8.51 16.62 -0.19
C CYS A 191 7.05 17.04 -0.39
N THR A 192 6.27 16.99 0.68
CA THR A 192 4.93 17.56 0.75
C THR A 192 4.77 18.39 2.03
N LYS A 193 3.85 19.36 2.02
CA LYS A 193 3.56 20.18 3.21
C LYS A 193 3.16 19.34 4.43
N SER A 194 2.47 18.23 4.17
CA SER A 194 1.95 17.32 5.20
C SER A 194 2.99 16.28 5.63
N GLY A 195 3.92 15.91 4.72
CA GLY A 195 4.84 14.79 4.87
C GLY A 195 4.23 13.45 4.43
N TRP A 196 2.95 13.43 4.06
CA TRP A 196 2.26 12.25 3.56
C TRP A 196 2.35 12.18 2.04
N PHE A 197 2.18 10.97 1.51
CA PHE A 197 2.05 10.76 0.08
C PHE A 197 0.75 11.38 -0.44
N ASP A 198 0.84 12.02 -1.60
CA ASP A 198 -0.31 12.48 -2.37
C ASP A 198 -0.23 11.93 -3.79
N SER A 199 -1.26 12.21 -4.61
CA SER A 199 -1.32 11.71 -5.99
C SER A 199 -0.16 12.20 -6.85
N ALA A 200 0.41 13.38 -6.57
CA ALA A 200 1.57 13.88 -7.29
C ALA A 200 2.85 13.11 -6.93
N CYS A 201 3.02 12.77 -5.65
CA CYS A 201 4.10 11.89 -5.20
C CYS A 201 4.00 10.51 -5.85
N PHE A 202 2.79 9.93 -5.92
CA PHE A 202 2.61 8.62 -6.53
C PHE A 202 2.93 8.62 -8.02
N GLU A 203 2.54 9.66 -8.76
CA GLU A 203 2.90 9.76 -10.18
C GLU A 203 4.42 9.89 -10.38
N ASP A 204 5.10 10.73 -9.60
CA ASP A 204 6.56 10.86 -9.66
C ASP A 204 7.24 9.54 -9.27
N TYR A 205 6.75 8.84 -8.23
CA TYR A 205 7.17 7.49 -7.87
C TYR A 205 7.02 6.51 -9.04
N PHE A 206 5.84 6.48 -9.66
CA PHE A 206 5.55 5.59 -10.78
C PHE A 206 6.49 5.86 -11.96
N ARG A 207 6.71 7.13 -12.32
CA ARG A 207 7.59 7.50 -13.43
C ARG A 207 9.06 7.24 -13.14
N THR A 208 9.52 7.47 -11.91
CA THR A 208 10.94 7.45 -11.57
C THR A 208 11.43 6.07 -11.13
N ILE A 209 10.53 5.22 -10.61
CA ILE A 209 10.86 3.91 -10.06
C ILE A 209 10.19 2.81 -10.89
N ILE A 210 8.86 2.78 -10.91
CA ILE A 210 8.11 1.69 -11.57
C ILE A 210 8.39 1.62 -13.07
N LEU A 211 8.34 2.75 -13.79
CA LEU A 211 8.57 2.75 -15.24
C LEU A 211 10.00 2.34 -15.60
N LYS A 212 10.99 2.67 -14.77
CA LYS A 212 12.38 2.24 -15.03
C LYS A 212 12.51 0.73 -14.91
N TRP A 213 11.91 0.16 -13.86
CA TRP A 213 11.81 -1.30 -13.71
C TRP A 213 11.06 -1.93 -14.90
N ALA A 214 9.91 -1.38 -15.27
CA ALA A 214 9.10 -1.93 -16.34
C ALA A 214 9.79 -1.92 -17.71
N LYS A 215 10.55 -0.86 -18.02
CA LYS A 215 11.32 -0.77 -19.27
C LYS A 215 12.46 -1.78 -19.38
N ASN A 216 12.97 -2.26 -18.24
CA ASN A 216 14.06 -3.22 -18.21
C ASN A 216 13.58 -4.67 -18.31
N LEU A 217 12.27 -4.91 -18.39
CA LEU A 217 11.66 -6.24 -18.39
C LEU A 217 10.72 -6.42 -19.58
N SER A 218 10.73 -7.63 -20.15
CA SER A 218 9.81 -8.04 -21.19
C SER A 218 8.55 -8.69 -20.61
N GLY A 219 7.46 -8.68 -21.39
CA GLY A 219 6.20 -9.37 -21.05
C GLY A 219 5.33 -8.63 -20.04
N PRO A 220 4.19 -9.22 -19.64
CA PRO A 220 3.24 -8.61 -18.73
C PRO A 220 3.84 -8.41 -17.34
N LYS A 221 3.38 -7.35 -16.67
CA LYS A 221 3.83 -6.94 -15.33
C LYS A 221 2.64 -6.74 -14.42
N VAL A 222 2.80 -7.07 -13.14
CA VAL A 222 1.77 -6.85 -12.12
C VAL A 222 2.35 -6.09 -10.95
N ILE A 223 1.61 -5.08 -10.49
CA ILE A 223 1.94 -4.30 -9.31
C ILE A 223 0.80 -4.43 -8.30
N ILE A 224 1.15 -4.82 -7.08
CA ILE A 224 0.21 -5.14 -6.00
C ILE A 224 0.39 -4.14 -4.86
N GLY A 225 -0.70 -3.50 -4.42
CA GLY A 225 -0.70 -2.60 -3.27
C GLY A 225 -2.08 -2.42 -2.66
N ASP A 226 -2.17 -1.78 -1.51
CA ASP A 226 -3.44 -1.29 -0.97
C ASP A 226 -3.73 0.13 -1.49
N ASN A 227 -5.00 0.48 -1.67
CA ASN A 227 -5.50 1.84 -1.90
C ASN A 227 -5.51 2.44 -3.34
N LEU A 228 -6.46 1.99 -4.16
CA LEU A 228 -6.75 2.46 -5.52
C LEU A 228 -6.85 4.00 -5.71
N SER A 229 -7.51 4.74 -4.80
CA SER A 229 -8.02 6.09 -5.11
C SER A 229 -7.05 7.24 -4.82
N SER A 230 -6.03 7.05 -3.98
CA SER A 230 -4.94 8.03 -3.83
C SER A 230 -3.90 7.95 -4.94
N HIS A 231 -3.82 6.82 -5.64
CA HIS A 231 -2.68 6.45 -6.47
C HIS A 231 -2.95 6.53 -7.98
N LEU A 232 -4.20 6.34 -8.43
CA LEU A 232 -4.50 6.39 -9.86
C LEU A 232 -4.89 7.78 -10.33
N ASN A 233 -4.09 8.33 -11.24
CA ASN A 233 -4.49 9.40 -12.14
C ASN A 233 -4.43 8.91 -13.60
N ILE A 234 -4.98 9.70 -14.52
CA ILE A 234 -5.11 9.33 -15.93
C ILE A 234 -3.74 9.01 -16.54
N GLU A 235 -2.72 9.79 -16.18
CA GLU A 235 -1.37 9.63 -16.71
C GLU A 235 -0.73 8.31 -16.28
N VAL A 236 -0.94 7.87 -15.03
CA VAL A 236 -0.47 6.56 -14.55
C VAL A 236 -1.19 5.43 -15.30
N VAL A 237 -2.49 5.57 -15.57
CA VAL A 237 -3.27 4.55 -16.28
C VAL A 237 -2.81 4.41 -17.73
N GLU A 238 -2.60 5.52 -18.44
CA GLU A 238 -2.06 5.53 -19.81
C GLU A 238 -0.69 4.85 -19.88
N LEU A 239 0.17 5.13 -18.90
CA LEU A 239 1.47 4.46 -18.78
C LEU A 239 1.33 2.96 -18.51
N CYS A 240 0.38 2.56 -17.66
CA CYS A 240 0.13 1.15 -17.40
C CYS A 240 -0.27 0.40 -18.67
N GLN A 241 -1.20 0.96 -19.45
CA GLN A 241 -1.61 0.40 -20.74
C GLN A 241 -0.43 0.32 -21.71
N LYS A 242 0.37 1.38 -21.81
CA LYS A 242 1.52 1.44 -22.73
C LYS A 242 2.61 0.42 -22.42
N TYR A 243 2.85 0.11 -21.14
CA TYR A 243 3.94 -0.79 -20.71
C TYR A 243 3.47 -2.16 -20.23
N ASP A 244 2.20 -2.52 -20.51
CA ASP A 244 1.56 -3.78 -20.11
C ASP A 244 1.74 -4.07 -18.61
N ILE A 245 1.37 -3.08 -17.80
CA ILE A 245 1.38 -3.13 -16.34
C ILE A 245 -0.06 -3.22 -15.86
N ARG A 246 -0.36 -4.27 -15.11
CA ARG A 246 -1.65 -4.48 -14.46
C ARG A 246 -1.54 -4.16 -12.97
N PHE A 247 -2.55 -3.48 -12.44
CA PHE A 247 -2.66 -3.28 -11.00
C PHE A 247 -3.54 -4.37 -10.39
N VAL A 248 -3.14 -4.84 -9.22
CA VAL A 248 -3.94 -5.69 -8.35
C VAL A 248 -3.99 -5.04 -6.99
N PHE A 249 -5.18 -5.00 -6.40
CA PHE A 249 -5.37 -4.39 -5.10
C PHE A 249 -5.61 -5.45 -4.05
N LEU A 250 -4.98 -5.26 -2.89
CA LEU A 250 -5.20 -6.15 -1.76
C LEU A 250 -6.63 -5.99 -1.22
N PRO A 251 -7.26 -7.08 -0.75
CA PRO A 251 -8.60 -7.00 -0.17
C PRO A 251 -8.65 -5.98 0.98
N PRO A 252 -9.74 -5.22 1.12
CA PRO A 252 -9.85 -4.20 2.15
C PRO A 252 -9.70 -4.80 3.55
N ASN A 253 -9.03 -4.09 4.45
CA ASN A 253 -8.76 -4.52 5.83
C ASN A 253 -7.96 -5.84 5.96
N SER A 254 -7.33 -6.33 4.89
CA SER A 254 -6.55 -7.57 4.90
C SER A 254 -5.04 -7.36 4.97
N THR A 255 -4.56 -6.12 5.13
CA THR A 255 -3.14 -5.76 5.10
C THR A 255 -2.27 -6.66 6.00
N HIS A 256 -2.69 -6.87 7.25
CA HIS A 256 -2.01 -7.76 8.20
C HIS A 256 -1.89 -9.23 7.77
N LEU A 257 -2.58 -9.64 6.70
CA LEU A 257 -2.60 -10.98 6.14
C LEU A 257 -1.98 -11.05 4.74
N THR A 258 -2.31 -10.10 3.87
CA THR A 258 -2.04 -10.16 2.42
C THR A 258 -0.99 -9.18 1.93
N GLN A 259 -0.49 -8.26 2.78
CA GLN A 259 0.55 -7.28 2.41
C GLN A 259 1.95 -7.83 2.73
N PRO A 260 2.76 -8.28 1.74
CA PRO A 260 4.07 -8.88 1.98
C PRO A 260 5.01 -8.01 2.82
N LEU A 261 5.00 -6.70 2.58
CA LEU A 261 5.86 -5.76 3.29
C LEU A 261 5.50 -5.65 4.77
N ASP A 262 4.22 -5.61 5.12
CA ASP A 262 3.76 -5.61 6.52
C ASP A 262 3.98 -6.96 7.21
N VAL A 263 3.69 -8.06 6.52
CA VAL A 263 3.75 -9.41 7.12
C VAL A 263 5.17 -9.81 7.51
N ALA A 264 6.19 -9.42 6.75
CA ALA A 264 7.55 -9.92 6.96
C ALA A 264 8.65 -8.85 6.99
N PHE A 265 8.44 -7.66 6.42
CA PHE A 265 9.55 -6.75 6.15
C PHE A 265 9.60 -5.53 7.09
N PHE A 266 8.46 -4.86 7.34
CA PHE A 266 8.45 -3.60 8.09
C PHE A 266 8.74 -3.76 9.58
N ALA A 267 8.39 -4.89 10.19
CA ALA A 267 8.72 -5.12 11.60
C ALA A 267 10.25 -5.24 11.83
N PRO A 268 11.00 -6.07 11.08
CA PRO A 268 12.46 -6.05 11.10
C PRO A 268 13.07 -4.69 10.76
N LEU A 269 12.54 -4.00 9.73
CA LEU A 269 12.99 -2.66 9.33
C LEU A 269 12.90 -1.66 10.48
N LYS A 270 11.75 -1.58 11.15
CA LYS A 270 11.53 -0.66 12.28
C LYS A 270 12.45 -0.99 13.46
N ARG A 271 12.70 -2.28 13.72
CA ARG A 271 13.63 -2.72 14.77
C ARG A 271 15.06 -2.28 14.49
N GLU A 272 15.52 -2.41 13.25
CA GLU A 272 16.85 -1.98 12.85
C GLU A 272 16.96 -0.46 12.84
N TRP A 273 15.92 0.23 12.37
CA TRP A 273 15.84 1.69 12.42
C TRP A 273 16.01 2.22 13.85
N TRP A 274 15.42 1.57 14.85
CA TRP A 274 15.62 1.97 16.24
C TRP A 274 17.08 1.91 16.69
N LYS A 275 17.88 0.95 16.19
CA LYS A 275 19.32 0.88 16.51
C LYS A 275 20.07 2.04 15.87
N VAL A 276 19.86 2.26 14.57
CA VAL A 276 20.45 3.38 13.80
C VAL A 276 20.12 4.72 14.46
N LEU A 277 18.84 4.93 14.79
CA LEU A 277 18.36 6.12 15.46
C LEU A 277 18.97 6.30 16.86
N THR A 278 19.10 5.21 17.63
CA THR A 278 19.70 5.26 18.97
C THR A 278 21.15 5.71 18.89
N ASN A 279 21.94 5.12 17.99
CA ASN A 279 23.34 5.50 17.78
C ASN A 279 23.47 6.97 17.34
N TYR A 280 22.61 7.41 16.41
CA TYR A 280 22.57 8.79 15.97
C TYR A 280 22.31 9.77 17.13
N LYS A 281 21.32 9.49 17.99
CA LYS A 281 20.99 10.36 19.14
C LYS A 281 22.07 10.37 20.21
N ILE A 282 22.78 9.26 20.42
CA ILE A 282 23.94 9.20 21.34
C ILE A 282 25.05 10.12 20.84
N GLN A 283 25.31 10.14 19.53
CA GLN A 283 26.35 10.96 18.91
C GLN A 283 25.93 12.44 18.76
N ASN A 284 24.64 12.74 18.82
CA ASN A 284 24.08 14.08 18.62
C ASN A 284 23.11 14.47 19.75
N PRO A 285 23.58 14.53 21.02
CA PRO A 285 22.69 14.69 22.19
C PRO A 285 21.91 16.02 22.19
N GLU A 286 22.47 17.07 21.57
CA GLU A 286 21.84 18.40 21.48
C GLU A 286 20.71 18.47 20.44
N GLN A 287 20.57 17.46 19.57
CA GLN A 287 19.55 17.47 18.54
C GLN A 287 18.27 16.79 19.03
N SER A 288 17.21 17.59 19.16
CA SER A 288 15.89 17.08 19.52
C SER A 288 15.23 16.28 18.40
N THR A 289 15.62 16.54 17.14
CA THR A 289 15.12 15.83 15.96
C THR A 289 16.22 15.42 14.99
N ILE A 290 15.95 14.41 14.17
CA ILE A 290 16.84 14.04 13.05
C ILE A 290 16.90 15.22 12.09
N ASN A 291 18.12 15.72 11.88
CA ASN A 291 18.37 16.68 10.82
C ASN A 291 18.16 15.99 9.45
N LYS A 292 17.32 16.58 8.59
CA LYS A 292 17.03 16.05 7.25
C LYS A 292 18.29 15.88 6.38
N LYS A 293 19.35 16.65 6.64
CA LYS A 293 20.67 16.49 5.98
C LYS A 293 21.35 15.16 6.30
N HIS A 294 21.05 14.58 7.47
CA HIS A 294 21.64 13.32 7.92
C HIS A 294 20.79 12.11 7.56
N PHE A 295 19.49 12.31 7.37
CA PHE A 295 18.53 11.23 7.10
C PHE A 295 18.94 10.31 5.93
N PRO A 296 19.40 10.80 4.76
CA PRO A 296 19.81 9.92 3.66
C PRO A 296 20.89 8.92 4.08
N LYS A 297 21.91 9.37 4.81
CA LYS A 297 23.01 8.52 5.28
C LYS A 297 22.52 7.48 6.28
N LEU A 298 21.61 7.86 7.18
CA LEU A 298 20.98 6.94 8.13
C LEU A 298 20.10 5.90 7.42
N LEU A 299 19.38 6.29 6.37
CA LEU A 299 18.61 5.36 5.54
C LEU A 299 19.55 4.39 4.81
N ASN A 300 20.67 4.88 4.27
CA ASN A 300 21.66 4.04 3.62
C ASN A 300 22.28 3.02 4.59
N GLU A 301 22.59 3.43 5.82
CA GLU A 301 23.02 2.53 6.89
C GLU A 301 21.95 1.48 7.21
N LEU A 302 20.69 1.90 7.42
CA LEU A 302 19.57 1.01 7.69
C LEU A 302 19.42 -0.09 6.62
N LEU A 303 19.43 0.29 5.34
CA LEU A 303 19.25 -0.64 4.23
C LEU A 303 20.45 -1.59 4.04
N LYS A 304 21.65 -1.16 4.41
CA LYS A 304 22.83 -2.03 4.47
C LYS A 304 22.72 -3.04 5.61
N ASN A 305 22.30 -2.60 6.80
CA ASN A 305 22.21 -3.45 7.99
C ASN A 305 21.13 -4.53 7.88
N ILE A 306 19.97 -4.21 7.30
CA ILE A 306 18.92 -5.20 7.06
C ILE A 306 19.28 -6.20 5.95
N ASN A 307 20.42 -5.96 5.27
CA ASN A 307 20.93 -6.75 4.16
C ASN A 307 19.85 -7.11 3.15
N LEU A 308 19.22 -6.09 2.54
CA LEU A 308 18.18 -6.25 1.51
C LEU A 308 18.53 -7.22 0.37
N ARG A 309 19.82 -7.52 0.18
CA ARG A 309 20.33 -8.43 -0.85
C ARG A 309 20.13 -9.90 -0.48
N GLU A 310 19.94 -10.24 0.79
CA GLU A 310 19.49 -11.57 1.21
C GLU A 310 17.97 -11.67 1.03
N SER A 311 17.56 -11.93 -0.22
CA SER A 311 16.18 -12.03 -0.74
C SER A 311 15.17 -12.89 0.06
N ASN A 312 15.61 -13.57 1.13
CA ASN A 312 14.81 -14.53 1.88
C ASN A 312 13.64 -13.88 2.64
N ASN A 313 13.82 -12.70 3.25
CA ASN A 313 12.75 -12.05 4.01
C ASN A 313 11.61 -11.56 3.09
N ILE A 314 11.97 -10.99 1.93
CA ILE A 314 11.00 -10.53 0.92
C ILE A 314 10.23 -11.73 0.37
N LYS A 315 10.94 -12.76 -0.11
CA LYS A 315 10.31 -13.99 -0.62
C LYS A 315 9.42 -14.67 0.43
N SER A 316 9.86 -14.68 1.68
CA SER A 316 9.06 -15.19 2.80
C SER A 316 7.80 -14.35 3.01
N GLY A 317 7.87 -13.02 2.88
CA GLY A 317 6.72 -12.12 2.92
C GLY A 317 5.68 -12.45 1.85
N PHE A 318 6.12 -12.60 0.59
CA PHE A 318 5.24 -12.99 -0.52
C PHE A 318 4.57 -14.35 -0.28
N ARG A 319 5.35 -15.34 0.21
CA ARG A 319 4.83 -16.67 0.54
C ARG A 319 3.82 -16.63 1.68
N ALA A 320 4.14 -15.89 2.74
CA ALA A 320 3.29 -15.73 3.91
C ALA A 320 2.01 -14.96 3.56
N ALA A 321 2.06 -14.00 2.65
CA ALA A 321 0.89 -13.29 2.14
C ALA A 321 0.07 -14.13 1.13
N GLY A 322 0.55 -15.31 0.74
CA GLY A 322 -0.11 -16.16 -0.25
C GLY A 322 -0.08 -15.60 -1.68
N ILE A 323 0.73 -14.57 -1.95
CA ILE A 323 0.81 -13.92 -3.26
C ILE A 323 1.76 -14.65 -4.20
N TRP A 324 2.92 -15.09 -3.71
CA TRP A 324 3.89 -15.80 -4.55
C TRP A 324 4.67 -16.90 -3.81
N PRO A 325 4.59 -18.18 -4.27
CA PRO A 325 3.57 -18.68 -5.20
C PRO A 325 2.17 -18.45 -4.64
N VAL A 326 1.18 -18.27 -5.53
CA VAL A 326 -0.20 -18.03 -5.10
C VAL A 326 -0.70 -19.22 -4.28
N ASN A 327 -1.11 -18.96 -3.03
CA ASN A 327 -1.61 -19.99 -2.12
C ASN A 327 -2.52 -19.37 -1.05
N ALA A 328 -3.83 -19.44 -1.30
CA ALA A 328 -4.85 -18.93 -0.38
C ALA A 328 -4.76 -19.53 1.03
N ARG A 329 -4.44 -20.84 1.14
CA ARG A 329 -4.39 -21.55 2.44
C ARG A 329 -3.40 -20.91 3.41
N ASN A 330 -2.31 -20.31 2.91
CA ASN A 330 -1.34 -19.63 3.76
C ASN A 330 -1.96 -18.48 4.56
N VAL A 331 -2.97 -17.83 3.99
CA VAL A 331 -3.69 -16.71 4.60
C VAL A 331 -4.95 -17.19 5.31
N LEU A 332 -5.76 -18.02 4.65
CA LEU A 332 -7.06 -18.47 5.19
C LEU A 332 -6.91 -19.14 6.57
N LYS A 333 -5.87 -19.95 6.80
CA LYS A 333 -5.61 -20.59 8.10
C LYS A 333 -5.35 -19.64 9.27
N ARG A 334 -5.12 -18.36 9.00
CA ARG A 334 -4.90 -17.31 10.03
C ARG A 334 -6.19 -16.54 10.34
N ILE A 335 -7.26 -16.80 9.59
CA ILE A 335 -8.58 -16.24 9.84
C ILE A 335 -9.23 -17.14 10.92
N PRO A 336 -9.62 -16.60 12.09
CA PRO A 336 -10.12 -17.39 13.21
C PRO A 336 -11.32 -18.31 12.90
N GLU A 337 -12.05 -18.00 11.84
CA GLU A 337 -13.28 -18.69 11.42
C GLU A 337 -13.04 -19.73 10.30
N TYR A 338 -11.78 -19.94 9.87
CA TYR A 338 -11.44 -20.94 8.86
C TYR A 338 -11.45 -22.36 9.45
N PHE A 339 -12.32 -23.22 8.92
CA PHE A 339 -12.36 -24.64 9.22
C PHE A 339 -11.59 -25.42 8.14
N ASP A 340 -10.43 -25.97 8.50
CA ASP A 340 -9.64 -26.84 7.62
C ASP A 340 -10.09 -28.30 7.80
N GLU A 341 -10.91 -28.82 6.88
CA GLU A 341 -11.37 -30.21 6.92
C GLU A 341 -10.21 -31.24 6.90
N GLU A 342 -9.04 -30.91 6.34
CA GLU A 342 -7.87 -31.79 6.32
C GLU A 342 -7.20 -31.91 7.71
N VAL A 343 -7.20 -30.83 8.50
CA VAL A 343 -6.65 -30.83 9.87
C VAL A 343 -7.57 -31.59 10.83
N TYR A 344 -8.88 -31.39 10.72
CA TYR A 344 -9.87 -32.07 11.57
C TYR A 344 -10.12 -33.54 11.19
N ARG A 345 -9.68 -34.00 10.00
CA ARG A 345 -9.64 -35.44 9.68
C ARG A 345 -8.71 -36.23 10.60
N ILE A 346 -7.65 -35.61 11.11
CA ILE A 346 -6.73 -36.23 12.07
C ILE A 346 -7.36 -36.26 13.46
N ASP A 347 -8.06 -35.20 13.86
CA ASP A 347 -8.75 -35.13 15.15
C ASP A 347 -10.00 -36.01 15.21
N SER A 348 -10.71 -36.22 14.09
CA SER A 348 -11.82 -37.18 14.03
C SER A 348 -11.34 -38.63 14.13
N ALA A 349 -10.18 -38.96 13.56
CA ALA A 349 -9.54 -40.27 13.77
C ALA A 349 -9.09 -40.47 15.23
N LEU A 350 -8.61 -39.41 15.89
CA LEU A 350 -8.25 -39.41 17.31
C LEU A 350 -9.50 -39.51 18.22
N LEU A 351 -10.58 -38.80 17.90
CA LEU A 351 -11.87 -38.88 18.58
C LEU A 351 -12.52 -40.26 18.43
N ASP A 352 -12.48 -40.86 17.24
CA ASP A 352 -12.93 -42.24 17.00
C ASP A 352 -12.07 -43.26 17.76
N TYR A 353 -10.75 -43.04 17.83
CA TYR A 353 -9.83 -43.87 18.60
C TYR A 353 -10.10 -43.79 20.11
N LEU A 354 -10.39 -42.59 20.63
CA LEU A 354 -10.72 -42.36 22.04
C LEU A 354 -12.11 -42.91 22.41
N GLN A 355 -13.10 -42.78 21.51
CA GLN A 355 -14.44 -43.34 21.70
C GLN A 355 -14.46 -44.88 21.68
N LYS A 356 -13.61 -45.51 20.85
CA LYS A 356 -13.49 -46.99 20.79
C LYS A 356 -12.86 -47.61 22.04
N ARG A 357 -12.15 -46.85 22.87
CA ARG A 357 -11.47 -47.39 24.07
C ARG A 357 -12.24 -47.27 25.38
N LYS A 358 -13.48 -46.76 25.39
CA LYS A 358 -14.30 -46.56 26.62
C LYS A 358 -13.44 -46.10 27.82
N VAL A 359 -12.76 -44.97 27.66
CA VAL A 359 -12.23 -44.22 28.82
C VAL A 359 -13.21 -43.09 29.09
N PHE A 360 -14.39 -43.49 29.59
CA PHE A 360 -15.23 -42.76 30.54
C PHE A 360 -15.97 -43.81 31.37
#